data_AF-A0A661MXH5-F1
#
_entry.id   AF-A0A661MXH5-F1
#
_cell.length_a   1.000
_cell.length_b   1.000
_cell.length_c   1.000
_cell.angle_alpha   90.00
_cell.angle_beta   90.00
_cell.angle_gamma   90.00
#
_symmetry.space_group_name_H-M   'P 1'
#
loop_
_entity.id
_entity.type
_entity.pdbx_description
1 polymer ?
#
loop_
_entity_poly.entity_id
_entity_poly.type
_entity_poly.pdbx_seq_one_letter_code
_entity_poly.pdbx_strand_id
1 'polypeptide(L)'
;GGGGPIGAGTCSPRGDPGEPCDMADGRQCLSGHCVDAVCCNVACTGQCQACDTANNPGTCTNVGTPTEPEEVHPNAAGLDTRAPCTGTGTECGGDCTGSNPNACTYPGDDEELADPICSCPDANCIVGPATENHSRCDGAGSYTDVAEPCGGYRCADANLCKTTCSSDDDCILDFICEEEACVELTGPSCDGEHTVRLPKASDLDCTPFACSGDACLTQCQSVDDCVAPAVCDATGDCVGQLSAPDVPGCSCHLIGVASGSSSHPRWAWLLATLALTGSLYRRRRRSP
;
A
#
# COMPACT_ATOMS: atom_id res chain seq x y z
N GLY A 1 -62.90 -39.08 -50.03
CA GLY A 1 -62.66 -38.12 -48.93
C GLY A 1 -61.23 -38.29 -48.49
N GLY A 2 -60.44 -37.21 -48.53
CA GLY A 2 -59.03 -37.21 -48.15
C GLY A 2 -58.60 -35.79 -47.84
N GLY A 3 -59.19 -35.20 -46.81
CA GLY A 3 -58.75 -33.91 -46.26
C GLY A 3 -57.68 -34.17 -45.21
N GLY A 4 -56.41 -34.06 -45.61
CA GLY A 4 -55.32 -33.85 -44.66
C GLY A 4 -55.43 -32.43 -44.09
N PRO A 5 -55.04 -32.18 -42.83
CA PRO A 5 -55.16 -30.87 -42.23
C PRO A 5 -54.23 -29.89 -42.96
N ILE A 6 -54.83 -28.87 -43.58
CA ILE A 6 -54.14 -27.62 -43.89
C ILE A 6 -53.79 -26.98 -42.54
N GLY A 7 -52.56 -27.19 -42.08
CA GLY A 7 -51.97 -26.37 -41.04
C GLY A 7 -51.85 -24.95 -41.59
N ALA A 8 -52.89 -24.15 -41.41
CA ALA A 8 -52.88 -22.73 -41.70
C ALA A 8 -51.95 -22.05 -40.68
N GLY A 9 -50.64 -22.13 -40.92
CA GLY A 9 -49.72 -21.15 -40.36
C GLY A 9 -50.17 -19.79 -40.88
N THR A 10 -50.71 -18.96 -40.00
CA THR A 10 -50.99 -17.56 -40.35
C THR A 10 -49.68 -16.93 -40.80
N CYS A 11 -49.65 -16.41 -42.02
CA CYS A 11 -48.50 -15.66 -42.51
C CYS A 11 -48.43 -14.33 -41.74
N SER A 12 -47.53 -14.24 -40.77
CA SER A 12 -47.17 -12.95 -40.17
C SER A 12 -46.14 -12.25 -41.04
N PRO A 13 -46.22 -10.91 -41.18
CA PRO A 13 -45.13 -10.15 -41.78
C PRO A 13 -43.85 -10.39 -40.97
N ARG A 14 -42.71 -10.39 -41.65
CA ARG A 14 -41.41 -10.37 -40.97
C ARG A 14 -41.18 -8.99 -40.38
N GLY A 15 -40.48 -8.94 -39.26
CA GLY A 15 -40.24 -7.71 -38.53
C GLY A 15 -39.17 -6.82 -39.16
N ASP A 16 -39.38 -5.51 -39.01
CA ASP A 16 -38.44 -4.46 -39.36
C ASP A 16 -37.27 -4.39 -38.35
N PRO A 17 -36.15 -3.73 -38.70
CA PRO A 17 -35.05 -3.53 -37.75
C PRO A 17 -35.52 -2.91 -36.42
N GLY A 18 -35.16 -3.55 -35.30
CA GLY A 18 -35.47 -3.10 -33.94
C GLY A 18 -36.74 -3.71 -33.34
N GLU A 19 -37.52 -4.47 -34.12
CA GLU A 19 -38.65 -5.22 -33.61
C GLU A 19 -38.21 -6.47 -32.84
N PRO A 20 -38.95 -6.91 -31.80
CA PRO A 20 -38.59 -8.09 -31.03
C PRO A 20 -38.71 -9.37 -31.85
N CYS A 21 -37.83 -10.33 -31.61
CA CYS A 21 -37.84 -11.62 -32.28
C CYS A 21 -37.34 -12.75 -31.35
N ASP A 22 -37.68 -13.99 -31.71
CA ASP A 22 -37.14 -15.18 -31.07
C ASP A 22 -35.73 -15.47 -31.60
N MET A 23 -34.73 -15.43 -30.72
CA MET A 23 -33.32 -15.65 -31.06
C MET A 23 -33.08 -17.04 -31.70
N ALA A 24 -33.96 -18.01 -31.47
CA ALA A 24 -33.90 -19.33 -32.12
C ALA A 24 -34.43 -19.33 -33.58
N ASP A 25 -35.08 -18.25 -34.04
CA ASP A 25 -35.70 -18.17 -35.36
C ASP A 25 -35.49 -16.81 -36.05
N GLY A 26 -34.29 -16.59 -36.59
CA GLY A 26 -33.93 -15.39 -37.35
C GLY A 26 -34.84 -15.08 -38.55
N ARG A 27 -35.62 -16.05 -39.05
CA ARG A 27 -36.56 -15.87 -40.17
C ARG A 27 -37.74 -14.96 -39.82
N GLN A 28 -37.94 -14.64 -38.54
CA GLN A 28 -38.90 -13.65 -38.09
C GLN A 28 -38.54 -12.24 -38.57
N CYS A 29 -37.26 -11.98 -38.88
CA CYS A 29 -36.77 -10.66 -39.29
C CYS A 29 -36.64 -10.53 -40.80
N LEU A 30 -36.91 -9.34 -41.36
CA LEU A 30 -36.74 -9.09 -42.80
C LEU A 30 -35.31 -9.35 -43.27
N SER A 31 -34.35 -9.00 -42.43
CA SER A 31 -32.91 -9.25 -42.62
C SER A 31 -32.54 -10.74 -42.52
N GLY A 32 -33.37 -11.56 -41.88
CA GLY A 32 -33.04 -12.94 -41.51
C GLY A 32 -32.20 -13.08 -40.24
N HIS A 33 -31.91 -11.97 -39.55
CA HIS A 33 -31.05 -11.95 -38.35
C HIS A 33 -31.83 -11.51 -37.12
N CYS A 34 -32.06 -12.45 -36.19
CA CYS A 34 -32.53 -12.14 -34.85
C CYS A 34 -31.33 -12.24 -33.89
N VAL A 35 -30.89 -11.10 -33.37
CA VAL A 35 -29.72 -10.99 -32.49
C VAL A 35 -30.13 -10.13 -31.32
N ASP A 36 -29.76 -10.51 -30.09
CA ASP A 36 -30.13 -9.77 -28.88
C ASP A 36 -31.64 -9.59 -28.70
N ALA A 37 -32.40 -10.62 -29.09
CA ALA A 37 -33.86 -10.62 -29.12
C ALA A 37 -34.49 -9.49 -29.97
N VAL A 38 -33.72 -8.87 -30.86
CA VAL A 38 -34.19 -7.83 -31.79
C VAL A 38 -33.81 -8.12 -33.23
N CYS A 39 -34.66 -7.70 -34.17
CA CYS A 39 -34.41 -7.84 -35.58
C CYS A 39 -33.27 -6.93 -36.00
N CYS A 40 -32.14 -7.54 -36.36
CA CYS A 40 -30.91 -6.82 -36.63
C CYS A 40 -30.71 -6.60 -38.13
N ASN A 41 -30.16 -5.46 -38.54
CA ASN A 41 -29.88 -5.17 -39.94
C ASN A 41 -28.84 -6.12 -40.57
N VAL A 42 -27.96 -6.71 -39.76
CA VAL A 42 -26.93 -7.69 -40.14
C VAL A 42 -26.77 -8.77 -39.06
N ALA A 43 -25.96 -9.80 -39.32
CA ALA A 43 -25.75 -10.93 -38.40
C ALA A 43 -25.06 -10.56 -37.07
N CYS A 44 -24.38 -9.42 -37.01
CA CYS A 44 -23.77 -8.89 -35.78
C CYS A 44 -22.87 -9.89 -35.03
N THR A 45 -21.95 -10.51 -35.78
CA THR A 45 -21.12 -11.64 -35.33
C THR A 45 -19.89 -11.22 -34.51
N GLY A 46 -19.59 -9.93 -34.42
CA GLY A 46 -18.49 -9.45 -33.59
C GLY A 46 -18.82 -9.62 -32.11
N GLN A 47 -17.86 -10.11 -31.32
CA GLN A 47 -18.02 -10.33 -29.88
C GLN A 47 -18.49 -9.07 -29.14
N CYS A 48 -17.98 -7.90 -29.53
CA CYS A 48 -18.29 -6.60 -28.94
C CYS A 48 -19.27 -5.79 -29.77
N GLN A 49 -20.17 -6.47 -30.47
CA GLN A 49 -21.28 -5.83 -31.15
C GLN A 49 -22.60 -6.21 -30.50
N ALA A 50 -23.58 -5.34 -30.60
CA ALA A 50 -24.94 -5.62 -30.17
C ALA A 50 -25.95 -4.90 -31.06
N CYS A 51 -27.17 -5.40 -31.05
CA CYS A 51 -28.26 -4.85 -31.86
C CYS A 51 -29.41 -4.28 -31.02
N ASP A 52 -29.42 -4.56 -29.73
CA ASP A 52 -30.37 -4.09 -28.73
C ASP A 52 -29.89 -2.83 -28.00
N THR A 53 -28.88 -2.12 -28.55
CA THR A 53 -28.38 -0.88 -27.94
C THR A 53 -29.50 0.16 -27.88
N ALA A 54 -29.65 0.83 -26.73
CA ALA A 54 -30.77 1.74 -26.45
C ALA A 54 -30.95 2.86 -27.49
N ASN A 55 -29.85 3.32 -28.09
CA ASN A 55 -29.86 4.42 -29.06
C ASN A 55 -30.01 3.95 -30.51
N ASN A 56 -29.72 2.68 -30.83
CA ASN A 56 -29.75 2.16 -32.20
C ASN A 56 -30.38 0.76 -32.27
N PRO A 57 -31.61 0.55 -31.77
CA PRO A 57 -32.24 -0.76 -31.81
C PRO A 57 -32.38 -1.24 -33.25
N GLY A 58 -31.95 -2.47 -33.51
CA GLY A 58 -31.96 -3.10 -34.83
C GLY A 58 -30.80 -2.74 -35.74
N THR A 59 -29.88 -1.88 -35.29
CA THR A 59 -28.63 -1.60 -36.02
C THR A 59 -27.46 -2.18 -35.24
N CYS A 60 -26.72 -3.10 -35.87
CA CYS A 60 -25.53 -3.67 -35.25
C CYS A 60 -24.45 -2.60 -35.06
N THR A 61 -24.11 -2.33 -33.81
CA THR A 61 -23.10 -1.33 -33.41
C THR A 61 -22.11 -1.94 -32.44
N ASN A 62 -20.90 -1.39 -32.36
CA ASN A 62 -19.99 -1.74 -31.28
C ASN A 62 -20.54 -1.23 -29.95
N VAL A 63 -20.40 -2.04 -28.89
CA VAL A 63 -20.84 -1.68 -27.54
C VAL A 63 -19.72 -1.08 -26.71
N GLY A 64 -20.10 -0.25 -25.73
CA GLY A 64 -19.20 0.52 -24.87
C GLY A 64 -18.40 1.64 -25.56
N THR A 65 -17.60 2.32 -24.74
CA THR A 65 -16.63 3.36 -25.14
C THR A 65 -15.37 3.24 -24.27
N PRO A 66 -14.25 3.92 -24.59
CA PRO A 66 -13.08 3.90 -23.71
C PRO A 66 -13.34 4.48 -22.30
N THR A 67 -14.34 5.34 -22.14
CA THR A 67 -14.69 5.97 -20.84
C THR A 67 -15.87 5.30 -20.14
N GLU A 68 -16.67 4.55 -20.88
CA GLU A 68 -17.79 3.75 -20.37
C GLU A 68 -17.71 2.37 -21.05
N PRO A 69 -16.79 1.50 -20.61
CA PRO A 69 -16.71 0.13 -21.09
C PRO A 69 -18.02 -0.61 -20.78
N GLU A 70 -18.34 -1.56 -21.63
CA GLU A 70 -19.57 -2.36 -21.51
C GLU A 70 -19.23 -3.84 -21.67
N GLU A 71 -19.87 -4.67 -20.88
CA GLU A 71 -19.80 -6.12 -21.02
C GLU A 71 -20.36 -6.56 -22.38
N VAL A 72 -19.91 -7.70 -22.89
CA VAL A 72 -20.47 -8.27 -24.11
C VAL A 72 -21.96 -8.57 -23.90
N HIS A 73 -22.80 -8.20 -24.87
CA HIS A 73 -24.20 -8.62 -24.92
C HIS A 73 -24.27 -10.09 -25.39
N PRO A 74 -24.47 -11.07 -24.48
CA PRO A 74 -24.29 -12.47 -24.82
C PRO A 74 -25.50 -13.00 -25.59
N ASN A 75 -25.27 -13.49 -26.81
CA ASN A 75 -26.30 -14.11 -27.63
C ASN A 75 -26.30 -15.64 -27.50
N ALA A 76 -26.27 -16.16 -26.27
CA ALA A 76 -26.02 -17.59 -26.02
C ALA A 76 -27.12 -18.53 -26.58
N ALA A 77 -28.34 -18.03 -26.73
CA ALA A 77 -29.48 -18.78 -27.28
C ALA A 77 -29.72 -18.53 -28.78
N GLY A 78 -28.95 -17.64 -29.39
CA GLY A 78 -29.08 -17.30 -30.80
C GLY A 78 -28.29 -18.22 -31.73
N LEU A 79 -28.54 -18.06 -33.03
CA LEU A 79 -27.81 -18.79 -34.08
C LEU A 79 -26.34 -18.35 -34.18
N ASP A 80 -26.06 -17.09 -33.83
CA ASP A 80 -24.73 -16.48 -33.82
C ASP A 80 -24.33 -16.20 -32.37
N THR A 81 -23.76 -17.20 -31.70
CA THR A 81 -23.46 -17.13 -30.26
C THR A 81 -22.27 -16.21 -29.98
N ARG A 82 -22.42 -15.35 -28.97
CA ARG A 82 -21.34 -14.50 -28.44
C ARG A 82 -21.08 -14.86 -26.99
N ALA A 83 -19.83 -15.21 -26.72
CA ALA A 83 -19.35 -15.50 -25.38
C ALA A 83 -18.94 -14.19 -24.68
N PRO A 84 -19.10 -14.10 -23.34
CA PRO A 84 -18.56 -12.99 -22.57
C PRO A 84 -17.05 -12.89 -22.75
N CYS A 85 -16.49 -11.73 -22.41
CA CYS A 85 -15.05 -11.57 -22.32
C CYS A 85 -14.48 -12.56 -21.30
N THR A 86 -13.29 -13.07 -21.60
CA THR A 86 -12.52 -13.87 -20.63
C THR A 86 -11.79 -12.94 -19.66
N GLY A 87 -11.09 -13.50 -18.68
CA GLY A 87 -10.29 -12.72 -17.75
C GLY A 87 -9.93 -13.55 -16.52
N THR A 88 -8.78 -13.24 -15.92
CA THR A 88 -8.45 -13.72 -14.58
C THR A 88 -8.92 -12.68 -13.58
N GLY A 89 -9.72 -13.08 -12.60
CA GLY A 89 -10.35 -12.13 -11.68
C GLY A 89 -11.30 -11.16 -12.39
N THR A 90 -11.71 -10.12 -11.67
CA THR A 90 -12.47 -9.00 -12.23
C THR A 90 -11.53 -7.90 -12.74
N GLU A 91 -10.31 -7.86 -12.22
CA GLU A 91 -9.30 -6.83 -12.42
C GLU A 91 -8.64 -6.97 -13.79
N CYS A 92 -8.33 -8.19 -14.22
CA CYS A 92 -7.86 -8.48 -15.59
C CYS A 92 -9.00 -8.95 -16.50
N GLY A 93 -10.25 -8.61 -16.18
CA GLY A 93 -11.43 -8.84 -17.02
C GLY A 93 -11.34 -8.05 -18.31
N GLY A 94 -11.86 -8.60 -19.41
CA GLY A 94 -12.01 -7.85 -20.66
C GLY A 94 -13.36 -7.15 -20.75
N ASP A 95 -13.39 -6.00 -21.42
CA ASP A 95 -14.63 -5.27 -21.72
C ASP A 95 -14.65 -4.76 -23.16
N CYS A 96 -15.85 -4.44 -23.65
CA CYS A 96 -16.01 -3.78 -24.93
C CYS A 96 -15.91 -2.26 -24.77
N THR A 97 -15.00 -1.66 -25.54
CA THR A 97 -14.68 -0.23 -25.46
C THR A 97 -15.10 0.54 -26.73
N GLY A 98 -15.99 -0.04 -27.54
CA GLY A 98 -16.41 0.51 -28.83
C GLY A 98 -15.35 0.46 -29.94
N SER A 99 -14.10 0.15 -29.61
CA SER A 99 -12.95 0.28 -30.53
C SER A 99 -12.75 -0.91 -31.45
N ASN A 100 -13.00 -2.13 -30.95
CA ASN A 100 -12.85 -3.37 -31.71
C ASN A 100 -14.16 -4.17 -31.68
N PRO A 101 -14.83 -4.41 -32.83
CA PRO A 101 -16.05 -5.21 -32.86
C PRO A 101 -15.82 -6.68 -32.50
N ASN A 102 -14.60 -7.20 -32.70
CA ASN A 102 -14.34 -8.64 -32.70
C ASN A 102 -13.59 -9.13 -31.46
N ALA A 103 -13.13 -8.24 -30.58
CA ALA A 103 -12.37 -8.62 -29.40
C ALA A 103 -12.58 -7.61 -28.27
N CYS A 104 -12.59 -8.14 -27.05
CA CYS A 104 -12.54 -7.33 -25.84
C CYS A 104 -11.21 -6.59 -25.71
N THR A 105 -11.23 -5.50 -24.97
CA THR A 105 -10.05 -4.78 -24.51
C THR A 105 -9.77 -5.21 -23.08
N TYR A 106 -8.50 -5.45 -22.77
CA TYR A 106 -8.07 -5.91 -21.44
C TYR A 106 -7.14 -4.88 -20.80
N PRO A 107 -7.17 -4.74 -19.47
CA PRO A 107 -6.22 -3.92 -18.71
C PRO A 107 -4.76 -4.35 -18.93
N GLY A 108 -3.86 -3.37 -18.96
CA GLY A 108 -2.42 -3.58 -19.16
C GLY A 108 -1.67 -3.85 -17.87
N ASP A 109 -0.35 -3.76 -17.92
CA ASP A 109 0.56 -4.01 -16.78
C ASP A 109 0.51 -2.92 -15.69
N ASP A 110 -0.27 -1.87 -15.93
CA ASP A 110 -0.61 -0.83 -14.96
C ASP A 110 -1.73 -1.25 -13.99
N GLU A 111 -2.49 -2.30 -14.31
CA GLU A 111 -3.53 -2.86 -13.43
C GLU A 111 -3.00 -4.09 -12.67
N GLU A 112 -3.22 -4.11 -11.36
CA GLU A 112 -2.85 -5.23 -10.48
C GLU A 112 -4.05 -6.17 -10.29
N LEU A 113 -3.82 -7.46 -10.46
CA LEU A 113 -4.82 -8.51 -10.19
C LEU A 113 -5.14 -8.62 -8.70
N ALA A 114 -4.16 -8.34 -7.85
CA ALA A 114 -4.27 -8.40 -6.40
C ALA A 114 -3.23 -7.47 -5.77
N ASP A 115 -3.40 -7.16 -4.49
CA ASP A 115 -2.36 -6.46 -3.74
C ASP A 115 -1.02 -7.23 -3.85
N PRO A 116 0.12 -6.53 -3.99
CA PRO A 116 1.42 -7.18 -4.04
C PRO A 116 1.68 -7.95 -2.75
N ILE A 117 2.58 -8.92 -2.81
CA ILE A 117 2.95 -9.74 -1.66
C ILE A 117 4.43 -9.52 -1.36
N CYS A 118 4.72 -8.95 -0.19
CA CYS A 118 6.08 -8.85 0.29
C CYS A 118 6.47 -10.18 0.97
N SER A 119 7.49 -10.82 0.40
CA SER A 119 7.94 -12.15 0.80
C SER A 119 9.40 -12.11 1.23
N CYS A 120 9.71 -12.90 2.26
CA CYS A 120 11.05 -12.97 2.84
C CYS A 120 11.53 -14.42 2.95
N PRO A 121 12.85 -14.67 2.84
CA PRO A 121 13.41 -16.00 3.04
C PRO A 121 13.18 -16.55 4.46
N ASP A 122 13.08 -15.67 5.44
CA ASP A 122 12.85 -15.98 6.85
C ASP A 122 11.65 -15.23 7.43
N ALA A 123 11.16 -15.67 8.60
CA ALA A 123 9.92 -15.19 9.21
C ALA A 123 9.92 -13.71 9.59
N ASN A 124 11.09 -13.08 9.69
CA ASN A 124 11.25 -11.68 10.11
C ASN A 124 12.03 -10.83 9.09
N CYS A 125 12.25 -11.33 7.87
CA CYS A 125 13.05 -10.64 6.86
C CYS A 125 14.44 -10.23 7.36
N ILE A 126 15.02 -11.02 8.27
CA ILE A 126 16.37 -10.76 8.77
C ILE A 126 17.36 -11.12 7.68
N VAL A 127 17.16 -12.22 6.95
CA VAL A 127 18.18 -12.76 6.04
C VAL A 127 17.71 -12.69 4.59
N GLY A 128 18.45 -11.92 3.78
CA GLY A 128 18.30 -11.87 2.32
C GLY A 128 17.34 -10.79 1.83
N PRO A 129 17.29 -10.55 0.51
CA PRO A 129 16.43 -9.50 0.00
C PRO A 129 14.97 -9.89 0.21
N ALA A 130 14.24 -9.08 0.97
CA ALA A 130 12.80 -9.06 0.87
C ALA A 130 12.42 -8.74 -0.58
N THR A 131 11.37 -9.38 -1.09
CA THR A 131 10.93 -9.25 -2.48
C THR A 131 9.43 -9.00 -2.49
N GLU A 132 9.03 -7.93 -3.15
CA GLU A 132 7.64 -7.58 -3.43
C GLU A 132 7.24 -8.24 -4.76
N ASN A 133 6.26 -9.14 -4.72
CA ASN A 133 5.75 -9.81 -5.90
C ASN A 133 4.44 -9.16 -6.31
N HIS A 134 4.43 -8.57 -7.49
CA HIS A 134 3.28 -7.96 -8.15
C HIS A 134 2.65 -8.96 -9.11
N SER A 135 1.33 -8.95 -9.24
CA SER A 135 0.61 -9.78 -10.21
C SER A 135 -0.14 -8.86 -11.15
N ARG A 136 0.53 -8.42 -12.21
CA ARG A 136 0.02 -7.39 -13.13
C ARG A 136 -0.70 -8.00 -14.31
N CYS A 137 -1.76 -7.37 -14.79
CA CYS A 137 -2.45 -7.84 -15.98
C CYS A 137 -1.55 -7.79 -17.22
N ASP A 138 -1.76 -8.71 -18.17
CA ASP A 138 -0.89 -8.86 -19.35
C ASP A 138 -1.43 -8.19 -20.62
N GLY A 139 -2.56 -7.46 -20.54
CA GLY A 139 -3.25 -6.90 -21.70
C GLY A 139 -3.97 -7.93 -22.58
N ALA A 140 -4.05 -9.19 -22.15
CA ALA A 140 -4.71 -10.28 -22.86
C ALA A 140 -5.71 -11.07 -21.99
N GLY A 141 -6.02 -10.56 -20.80
CA GLY A 141 -6.95 -11.18 -19.85
C GLY A 141 -6.31 -12.22 -18.94
N SER A 142 -4.98 -12.23 -18.86
CA SER A 142 -4.22 -12.98 -17.86
C SER A 142 -3.35 -12.03 -17.04
N TYR A 143 -2.39 -12.58 -16.32
CA TYR A 143 -1.47 -11.82 -15.50
C TYR A 143 -0.06 -12.39 -15.57
N THR A 144 0.91 -11.55 -15.25
CA THR A 144 2.31 -11.92 -15.09
C THR A 144 2.81 -11.50 -13.71
N ASP A 145 3.53 -12.40 -13.05
CA ASP A 145 4.18 -12.09 -11.78
C ASP A 145 5.50 -11.35 -12.01
N VAL A 146 5.64 -10.19 -11.39
CA VAL A 146 6.85 -9.37 -11.42
C VAL A 146 7.40 -9.26 -10.01
N ALA A 147 8.61 -9.79 -9.81
CA ALA A 147 9.30 -9.78 -8.52
C ALA A 147 10.27 -8.59 -8.46
N GLU A 148 10.04 -7.68 -7.52
CA GLU A 148 10.87 -6.50 -7.28
C GLU A 148 11.59 -6.61 -5.92
N PRO A 149 12.91 -6.48 -5.86
CA PRO A 149 13.64 -6.55 -4.60
C PRO A 149 13.38 -5.27 -3.78
N CYS A 150 13.17 -5.43 -2.47
CA CYS A 150 13.01 -4.32 -1.52
C CYS A 150 14.29 -3.51 -1.27
N GLY A 151 15.36 -3.68 -2.05
CA GLY A 151 16.55 -2.81 -1.99
C GLY A 151 17.24 -2.69 -0.62
N GLY A 152 17.18 -3.73 0.23
CA GLY A 152 17.78 -3.72 1.57
C GLY A 152 16.79 -3.47 2.71
N TYR A 153 15.55 -3.08 2.39
CA TYR A 153 14.50 -2.89 3.38
C TYR A 153 13.80 -4.20 3.72
N ARG A 154 13.30 -4.31 4.95
CA ARG A 154 12.34 -5.35 5.34
C ARG A 154 10.94 -5.03 4.82
N CYS A 155 10.08 -6.04 4.80
CA CYS A 155 8.65 -5.81 4.56
C CYS A 155 8.05 -4.91 5.64
N ALA A 156 7.24 -3.93 5.22
CA ALA A 156 6.46 -3.09 6.12
C ALA A 156 5.27 -3.88 6.70
N ASP A 157 4.64 -4.67 5.85
CA ASP A 157 3.52 -5.57 6.14
C ASP A 157 3.55 -6.76 5.19
N ALA A 158 2.43 -7.49 5.05
CA ALA A 158 2.37 -8.67 4.17
C ALA A 158 2.48 -8.33 2.67
N ASN A 159 2.36 -7.04 2.31
CA ASN A 159 2.16 -6.62 0.92
C ASN A 159 3.30 -5.74 0.42
N LEU A 160 3.75 -4.79 1.24
CA LEU A 160 4.68 -3.74 0.78
C LEU A 160 6.05 -3.82 1.45
N CYS A 161 7.09 -3.49 0.69
CA CYS A 161 8.40 -3.15 1.25
C CYS A 161 8.33 -1.88 2.12
N LYS A 162 9.19 -1.77 3.14
CA LYS A 162 9.52 -0.45 3.68
C LYS A 162 10.26 0.38 2.65
N THR A 163 10.09 1.69 2.73
CA THR A 163 10.78 2.67 1.89
C THR A 163 11.67 3.61 2.69
N THR A 164 11.54 3.57 4.02
CA THR A 164 12.38 4.30 4.97
C THR A 164 12.69 3.42 6.18
N CYS A 165 13.77 3.75 6.88
CA CYS A 165 14.16 3.12 8.13
C CYS A 165 14.21 4.14 9.27
N SER A 166 13.90 3.70 10.48
CA SER A 166 14.10 4.43 11.73
C SER A 166 15.21 3.83 12.58
N SER A 167 15.49 2.55 12.38
CA SER A 167 16.61 1.83 12.98
C SER A 167 17.07 0.69 12.07
N ASP A 168 18.20 0.07 12.40
CA ASP A 168 18.73 -1.08 11.66
C ASP A 168 17.79 -2.30 11.65
N ASP A 169 16.82 -2.35 12.58
CA ASP A 169 15.79 -3.40 12.61
C ASP A 169 14.82 -3.31 11.42
N ASP A 170 14.80 -2.18 10.71
CA ASP A 170 14.02 -1.98 9.48
C ASP A 170 14.75 -2.46 8.23
N CYS A 171 16.04 -2.77 8.38
CA CYS A 171 16.92 -3.21 7.32
C CYS A 171 17.17 -4.74 7.40
N ILE A 172 17.38 -5.35 6.24
CA ILE A 172 17.82 -6.74 6.18
C ILE A 172 19.26 -6.87 6.69
N LEU A 173 19.73 -8.09 6.95
CA LEU A 173 21.12 -8.35 7.33
C LEU A 173 22.07 -7.73 6.29
N ASP A 174 23.18 -7.18 6.76
CA ASP A 174 24.17 -6.43 5.98
C ASP A 174 23.70 -5.04 5.51
N PHE A 175 22.59 -4.53 6.04
CA PHE A 175 22.17 -3.14 5.84
C PHE A 175 21.99 -2.42 7.19
N ILE A 176 22.39 -1.15 7.25
CA ILE A 176 22.18 -0.24 8.40
C ILE A 176 21.33 0.94 7.98
N CYS A 177 20.64 1.52 8.95
CA CYS A 177 19.82 2.69 8.73
C CYS A 177 20.66 3.97 8.84
N GLU A 178 20.91 4.62 7.70
CA GLU A 178 21.59 5.91 7.62
C GLU A 178 20.69 6.92 6.88
N GLU A 179 20.43 8.07 7.50
CA GLU A 179 19.61 9.14 6.91
C GLU A 179 18.24 8.65 6.39
N GLU A 180 17.57 7.78 7.17
CA GLU A 180 16.29 7.14 6.83
C GLU A 180 16.35 6.15 5.65
N ALA A 181 17.56 5.80 5.18
CA ALA A 181 17.78 4.82 4.13
C ALA A 181 18.57 3.59 4.61
N CYS A 182 18.15 2.40 4.17
CA CYS A 182 18.94 1.19 4.38
C CYS A 182 20.12 1.18 3.40
N VAL A 183 21.34 1.30 3.93
CA VAL A 183 22.59 1.29 3.15
C VAL A 183 23.37 0.00 3.39
N GLU A 184 23.98 -0.53 2.33
CA GLU A 184 24.74 -1.80 2.39
C GLU A 184 26.06 -1.63 3.16
N LEU A 185 26.33 -2.54 4.12
CA LEU A 185 27.61 -2.64 4.79
C LEU A 185 28.63 -3.32 3.88
N THR A 186 29.52 -2.51 3.33
CA THR A 186 30.66 -3.01 2.54
C THR A 186 31.82 -3.53 3.40
N GLY A 187 31.78 -3.30 4.72
CA GLY A 187 32.79 -3.73 5.68
C GLY A 187 32.32 -3.54 7.13
N PRO A 188 33.18 -3.88 8.11
CA PRO A 188 32.89 -3.62 9.51
C PRO A 188 32.72 -2.11 9.75
N SER A 189 31.68 -1.74 10.51
CA SER A 189 31.41 -0.34 10.84
C SER A 189 31.02 -0.20 12.30
N CYS A 190 31.68 0.71 13.00
CA CYS A 190 31.36 1.09 14.36
C CYS A 190 30.07 1.93 14.40
N ASP A 191 29.15 1.58 15.32
CA ASP A 191 27.90 2.31 15.56
C ASP A 191 28.09 3.68 16.24
N GLY A 192 29.34 4.04 16.56
CA GLY A 192 29.71 5.25 17.28
C GLY A 192 29.74 5.09 18.80
N GLU A 193 29.43 3.90 19.31
CA GLU A 193 29.47 3.58 20.74
C GLU A 193 30.38 2.37 20.97
N HIS A 194 29.82 1.16 21.05
CA HIS A 194 30.57 -0.03 21.43
C HIS A 194 30.20 -1.27 20.62
N THR A 195 29.58 -1.09 19.46
CA THR A 195 29.18 -2.20 18.60
C THR A 195 29.80 -2.04 17.24
N VAL A 196 30.67 -2.98 16.86
CA VAL A 196 31.12 -3.10 15.46
C VAL A 196 30.14 -4.00 14.75
N ARG A 197 29.40 -3.43 13.80
CA ARG A 197 28.53 -4.14 12.88
C ARG A 197 29.39 -4.89 11.88
N LEU A 198 29.14 -6.18 11.71
CA LEU A 198 29.93 -7.05 10.83
C LEU A 198 29.07 -7.60 9.69
N PRO A 199 29.53 -7.51 8.43
CA PRO A 199 28.79 -8.14 7.34
C PRO A 199 28.84 -9.67 7.49
N LYS A 200 27.69 -10.32 7.35
CA LYS A 200 27.47 -11.77 7.37
C LYS A 200 27.86 -12.44 8.70
N ALA A 201 28.00 -11.66 9.76
CA ALA A 201 28.32 -12.13 11.08
C ALA A 201 27.47 -11.40 12.13
N SER A 202 27.40 -11.96 13.33
CA SER A 202 26.84 -11.24 14.48
C SER A 202 27.71 -10.05 14.82
N ASP A 203 27.06 -8.98 15.29
CA ASP A 203 27.75 -7.79 15.78
C ASP A 203 28.75 -8.12 16.89
N LEU A 204 29.84 -7.35 16.92
CA LEU A 204 30.91 -7.46 17.91
C LEU A 204 30.73 -6.39 18.98
N ASP A 205 30.47 -6.83 20.22
CA ASP A 205 30.44 -5.98 21.41
C ASP A 205 31.87 -5.70 21.89
N CYS A 206 32.23 -4.43 21.93
CA CYS A 206 33.54 -3.93 22.31
C CYS A 206 33.69 -3.66 23.81
N THR A 207 32.62 -3.82 24.61
CA THR A 207 32.65 -3.54 26.05
C THR A 207 33.83 -4.27 26.74
N PRO A 208 34.63 -3.57 27.56
CA PRO A 208 34.39 -2.22 28.12
C PRO A 208 34.90 -1.04 27.27
N PHE A 209 35.48 -1.29 26.09
CA PHE A 209 36.03 -0.25 25.22
C PHE A 209 35.00 0.21 24.19
N ALA A 210 35.09 1.48 23.78
CA ALA A 210 34.36 1.98 22.62
C ALA A 210 34.94 1.39 21.32
N CYS A 211 34.18 1.45 20.23
CA CYS A 211 34.69 1.15 18.89
C CYS A 211 35.17 2.42 18.16
N SER A 212 36.03 2.24 17.16
CA SER A 212 36.42 3.33 16.26
C SER A 212 36.69 2.79 14.85
N GLY A 213 36.01 3.36 13.86
CA GLY A 213 36.12 2.91 12.47
C GLY A 213 35.54 1.51 12.29
N ASP A 214 36.41 0.53 12.07
CA ASP A 214 36.07 -0.86 11.74
C ASP A 214 36.41 -1.87 12.85
N ALA A 215 36.88 -1.40 14.02
CA ALA A 215 37.36 -2.27 15.08
C ALA A 215 37.06 -1.74 16.51
N CYS A 216 37.06 -2.66 17.47
CA CYS A 216 37.07 -2.31 18.88
C CYS A 216 38.41 -1.69 19.29
N LEU A 217 38.37 -0.65 20.12
CA LEU A 217 39.57 -0.17 20.76
C LEU A 217 40.10 -1.23 21.75
N THR A 218 41.41 -1.31 21.86
CA THR A 218 42.08 -2.21 22.83
C THR A 218 42.79 -1.44 23.93
N GLN A 219 42.84 -0.12 23.82
CA GLN A 219 43.40 0.82 24.79
C GLN A 219 42.62 2.13 24.74
N CYS A 220 42.42 2.75 25.89
CA CYS A 220 41.80 4.05 26.01
C CYS A 220 42.86 5.15 26.16
N GLN A 221 42.57 6.34 25.62
CA GLN A 221 43.31 7.57 25.85
C GLN A 221 42.47 8.60 26.62
N SER A 222 41.14 8.48 26.52
CA SER A 222 40.19 9.32 27.21
C SER A 222 39.03 8.51 27.77
N VAL A 223 38.18 9.15 28.58
CA VAL A 223 36.94 8.53 29.06
C VAL A 223 35.96 8.20 27.94
N ASP A 224 36.05 8.90 26.80
CA ASP A 224 35.17 8.68 25.64
C ASP A 224 35.54 7.38 24.90
N ASP A 225 36.75 6.85 25.11
CA ASP A 225 37.18 5.55 24.57
C ASP A 225 36.67 4.36 25.40
N CYS A 226 35.95 4.64 26.50
CA CYS A 226 35.39 3.65 27.39
C CYS A 226 33.87 3.71 27.39
N VAL A 227 33.24 2.54 27.42
CA VAL A 227 31.78 2.45 27.55
C VAL A 227 31.39 2.83 28.96
N ALA A 228 30.45 3.78 29.10
CA ALA A 228 29.95 4.17 30.40
C ALA A 228 29.38 2.96 31.16
N PRO A 229 29.71 2.77 32.46
CA PRO A 229 30.35 3.72 33.35
C PRO A 229 31.89 3.62 33.43
N ALA A 230 32.56 2.81 32.63
CA ALA A 230 34.00 2.63 32.73
C ALA A 230 34.76 3.94 32.46
N VAL A 231 35.91 4.10 33.10
CA VAL A 231 36.82 5.24 32.93
C VAL A 231 38.20 4.73 32.54
N CYS A 232 38.92 5.54 31.77
CA CYS A 232 40.27 5.22 31.34
C CYS A 232 41.27 5.41 32.49
N ASP A 233 42.04 4.37 32.80
CA ASP A 233 43.13 4.46 33.76
C ASP A 233 44.47 4.87 33.11
N ALA A 234 45.52 4.95 33.94
CA ALA A 234 46.84 5.35 33.47
C ALA A 234 47.58 4.25 32.66
N THR A 235 47.09 3.01 32.66
CA THR A 235 47.64 1.91 31.84
C THR A 235 46.95 1.80 30.47
N GLY A 236 45.89 2.58 30.25
CA GLY A 236 45.10 2.56 29.03
C GLY A 236 43.99 1.51 29.07
N ASP A 237 43.58 1.07 30.27
CA ASP A 237 42.51 0.11 30.47
C ASP A 237 41.21 0.81 30.89
N CYS A 238 40.08 0.35 30.34
CA CYS A 238 38.76 0.80 30.79
C CYS A 238 38.35 0.04 32.05
N VAL A 239 38.42 0.72 33.18
CA VAL A 239 38.12 0.16 34.51
C VAL A 239 36.82 0.73 35.06
N GLY A 240 36.09 -0.07 35.84
CA GLY A 240 34.87 0.41 36.52
C GLY A 240 35.18 1.56 37.48
N GLN A 241 34.27 2.52 37.60
CA GLN A 241 34.45 3.62 38.56
C GLN A 241 34.53 3.04 39.97
N LEU A 242 35.59 3.41 40.70
CA LEU A 242 35.67 3.13 42.13
C LEU A 242 34.51 3.87 42.81
N SER A 243 33.60 3.12 43.42
CA SER A 243 32.52 3.70 44.23
C SER A 243 33.14 4.68 45.22
N ALA A 244 32.65 5.92 45.23
CA ALA A 244 33.06 6.89 46.24
C ALA A 244 32.86 6.24 47.62
N PRO A 245 33.87 6.26 48.51
CA PRO A 245 33.66 5.75 49.85
C PRO A 245 32.51 6.53 50.49
N ASP A 246 31.53 5.82 51.05
CA ASP A 246 30.52 6.40 51.93
C ASP A 246 31.27 7.06 53.09
N VAL A 247 31.54 8.36 52.98
CA VAL A 247 32.02 9.17 54.10
C VAL A 247 30.82 9.39 55.01
N PRO A 248 30.78 8.81 56.23
CA PRO A 248 29.75 9.15 57.19
C PRO A 248 29.90 10.64 57.51
N GLY A 249 28.96 11.46 57.02
CA GLY A 249 28.95 12.88 57.28
C GLY A 249 28.89 13.14 58.78
N CYS A 250 29.99 13.64 59.35
CA CYS A 250 29.96 14.27 60.66
C CYS A 250 29.17 15.58 60.54
N SER A 251 27.89 15.53 60.88
CA SER A 251 27.10 16.73 61.13
C SER A 251 27.62 17.40 62.41
N CYS A 252 28.26 18.56 62.26
CA CYS A 252 28.51 19.43 63.40
C CYS A 252 27.17 20.02 63.86
N HIS A 253 26.57 19.44 64.91
CA HIS A 253 25.44 20.03 65.60
C HIS A 253 25.94 21.22 66.42
N LEU A 254 25.76 22.45 65.90
CA LEU A 254 25.92 23.65 66.70
C LEU A 254 24.77 23.71 67.73
N ILE A 255 25.07 23.34 68.97
CA ILE A 255 24.21 23.59 70.13
C ILE A 255 24.29 25.09 70.41
N GLY A 256 23.28 25.84 69.95
CA GLY A 256 23.21 27.29 70.08
C GLY A 256 21.78 27.79 70.33
N VAL A 257 21.39 27.74 71.61
CA VAL A 257 20.44 28.59 72.35
C VAL A 257 19.03 28.85 71.79
N ALA A 258 18.04 28.33 72.53
CA ALA A 258 16.65 28.71 72.49
C ALA A 258 16.42 30.19 72.86
N SER A 259 15.65 30.89 72.04
CA SER A 259 14.87 32.10 72.37
C SER A 259 13.82 32.16 71.27
N GLY A 260 12.52 32.00 71.48
CA GLY A 260 11.68 32.57 72.52
C GLY A 260 10.45 33.11 71.78
N SER A 261 9.34 32.40 71.92
CA SER A 261 8.02 32.66 71.33
C SER A 261 7.52 34.11 71.53
N SER A 262 6.98 34.71 70.47
CA SER A 262 5.77 35.56 70.54
C SER A 262 5.06 35.47 69.18
N SER A 263 3.91 34.79 69.01
CA SER A 263 2.57 34.95 69.59
C SER A 263 1.77 36.15 69.01
N HIS A 264 1.01 35.82 67.94
CA HIS A 264 -0.36 36.30 67.63
C HIS A 264 -0.54 37.71 67.00
N PRO A 265 -1.71 38.04 66.39
CA PRO A 265 -2.56 37.26 65.47
C PRO A 265 -3.32 38.10 64.38
N ARG A 266 -3.95 37.38 63.43
CA ARG A 266 -5.26 37.65 62.76
C ARG A 266 -5.44 38.87 61.81
N TRP A 267 -6.22 38.59 60.75
CA TRP A 267 -7.40 39.32 60.22
C TRP A 267 -7.37 40.82 59.84
N ALA A 268 -7.40 41.08 58.53
CA ALA A 268 -8.15 42.17 57.88
C ALA A 268 -8.30 41.78 56.38
N TRP A 269 -9.46 41.42 55.83
CA TRP A 269 -10.56 42.30 55.35
C TRP A 269 -9.99 43.52 54.57
N LEU A 270 -10.39 43.93 53.35
CA LEU A 270 -11.54 43.68 52.48
C LEU A 270 -11.23 44.23 51.06
N LEU A 271 -11.79 43.54 50.07
CA LEU A 271 -12.30 43.95 48.75
C LEU A 271 -12.28 45.44 48.32
N ALA A 272 -11.92 45.68 47.05
CA ALA A 272 -12.67 46.59 46.17
C ALA A 272 -12.45 46.24 44.67
N THR A 273 -13.56 45.90 44.02
CA THR A 273 -13.80 45.59 42.61
C THR A 273 -13.88 46.84 41.73
N LEU A 274 -13.56 46.77 40.42
CA LEU A 274 -14.51 46.99 39.30
C LEU A 274 -13.85 47.12 37.90
N ALA A 275 -14.48 46.38 36.97
CA ALA A 275 -14.81 46.73 35.59
C ALA A 275 -13.71 47.03 34.54
N LEU A 276 -13.65 46.18 33.51
CA LEU A 276 -14.20 46.52 32.19
C LEU A 276 -14.17 45.29 31.26
N THR A 277 -15.36 44.77 30.99
CA THR A 277 -15.63 43.87 29.86
C THR A 277 -15.81 44.68 28.59
N GLY A 278 -15.34 44.12 27.47
CA GLY A 278 -16.04 44.25 26.19
C GLY A 278 -15.39 45.13 25.12
N SER A 279 -15.46 44.60 23.90
CA SER A 279 -15.29 45.28 22.61
C SER A 279 -13.81 45.35 22.14
N LEU A 280 -13.39 44.90 20.95
CA LEU A 280 -14.11 44.64 19.71
C LEU A 280 -13.45 43.54 18.86
N TYR A 281 -14.28 42.59 18.51
CA TYR A 281 -14.42 41.99 17.18
C TYR A 281 -14.28 43.05 16.07
N ARG A 282 -13.18 43.02 15.30
CA ARG A 282 -13.07 43.27 13.83
C ARG A 282 -11.69 43.78 13.44
N ARG A 283 -10.96 42.96 12.67
CA ARG A 283 -10.61 43.32 11.28
C ARG A 283 -10.23 42.07 10.49
N ARG A 284 -11.23 41.60 9.75
CA ARG A 284 -11.09 40.72 8.58
C ARG A 284 -10.38 41.47 7.46
N ARG A 285 -9.49 40.74 6.76
CA ARG A 285 -9.31 40.65 5.29
C ARG A 285 -8.92 41.90 4.50
N ARG A 286 -7.89 41.74 3.65
CA ARG A 286 -7.89 41.92 2.17
C ARG A 286 -6.45 41.73 1.64
N SER A 287 -6.17 40.73 0.78
CA SER A 287 -6.29 40.72 -0.70
C SER A 287 -4.96 41.16 -1.37
N PRO A 288 -4.65 40.82 -2.63
CA PRO A 288 -5.50 40.30 -3.71
C PRO A 288 -5.40 38.80 -3.98
#